data_AF-A0A960FQ82-F1
#
_entry.id   AF-A0A960FQ82-F1
#
_cell.length_a   1.000
_cell.length_b   1.000
_cell.length_c   1.000
_cell.angle_alpha   90.00
_cell.angle_beta   90.00
_cell.angle_gamma   90.00
#
_symmetry.space_group_name_H-M   'P 1'
#
loop_
_entity.id
_entity.type
_entity.pdbx_description
1 polymer ?
#
loop_
_entity_poly.entity_id
_entity_poly.type
_entity_poly.pdbx_seq_one_letter_code
_entity_poly.pdbx_strand_id
1 'polypeptide(L)'
;ATGKMLFAPTFVDVEIESPVFVPGAGGDVRELGVRVSGVEVDGVDRFAHAQLVDGFHGLEHGAPPEGTFRWSSGSAAVRVPVDVLGGGDDRASGEARLRLAAEAPKDVTLRCGDHEVVVAVGTEPTWAAIALAGEPYDVINNAGSVLVEGGYGGDRGFLEPDTGQYDEPAEVFAWCGGQALLRRRFLDEVGVFDERFFLYYEDTDLSWRGRAAGWRYRYRPEAVIRHLHGASAGEGSAIFAHYVERNRLLVLTKNAPARLAASAAWRYLLSTASYARRDVWGPLRRGRRPNTVLAKRRLRSYLAFLRLLPAMLVERRRLLAHPKVASEEIVARWTVTR
;
A
#
# COMPACT_ATOMS: atom_id res chain seq x y z
N ALA A 1 -6.19 -22.23 3.99
CA ALA A 1 -5.50 -21.61 5.13
C ALA A 1 -4.48 -20.63 4.59
N THR A 2 -4.16 -19.59 5.33
CA THR A 2 -3.14 -18.60 4.97
C THR A 2 -2.21 -18.41 6.17
N GLY A 3 -0.97 -17.99 5.92
CA GLY A 3 0.04 -17.84 6.97
C GLY A 3 0.32 -16.38 7.31
N LYS A 4 1.39 -16.14 8.07
CA LYS A 4 1.97 -14.81 8.28
C LYS A 4 2.93 -14.50 7.13
N MET A 5 2.77 -13.34 6.52
CA MET A 5 3.69 -12.82 5.51
C MET A 5 4.40 -11.61 6.09
N LEU A 6 5.72 -11.70 6.19
CA LEU A 6 6.60 -10.61 6.59
C LEU A 6 7.16 -9.95 5.33
N PHE A 7 7.51 -8.66 5.42
CA PHE A 7 8.39 -8.08 4.43
C PHE A 7 9.69 -8.88 4.40
N ALA A 8 10.31 -9.01 3.23
CA ALA A 8 11.54 -9.76 3.11
C ALA A 8 12.62 -9.19 4.07
N PRO A 9 12.95 -7.88 4.01
CA PRO A 9 13.83 -7.27 4.99
C PRO A 9 13.26 -7.17 6.40
N THR A 10 14.17 -7.29 7.36
CA THR A 10 14.06 -6.67 8.68
C THR A 10 14.51 -5.22 8.61
N PHE A 11 14.14 -4.43 9.60
CA PHE A 11 14.37 -3.00 9.60
C PHE A 11 14.99 -2.52 10.90
N VAL A 12 15.73 -1.43 10.80
CA VAL A 12 16.01 -0.53 11.92
C VAL A 12 15.54 0.87 11.55
N ASP A 13 15.17 1.65 12.56
CA ASP A 13 14.71 3.02 12.34
C ASP A 13 15.90 3.99 12.33
N VAL A 14 15.90 4.86 11.32
CA VAL A 14 16.65 6.10 11.33
C VAL A 14 15.65 7.23 11.55
N GLU A 15 15.66 7.79 12.75
CA GLU A 15 14.82 8.93 13.11
C GLU A 15 15.40 10.22 12.54
N ILE A 16 14.51 11.11 12.12
CA ILE A 16 14.81 12.44 11.59
C ILE A 16 14.10 13.45 12.47
N GLU A 17 14.86 14.36 13.07
CA GLU A 17 14.34 15.55 13.74
C GLU A 17 14.77 16.79 12.95
N SER A 18 13.80 17.59 12.52
CA SER A 18 14.04 18.75 11.64
C SER A 18 13.18 19.94 12.06
N PRO A 19 13.74 21.16 12.05
CA PRO A 19 12.93 22.38 12.02
C PRO A 19 11.95 22.34 10.85
N VAL A 20 10.70 22.70 11.11
CA VAL A 20 9.63 22.72 10.10
C VAL A 20 9.36 24.11 9.56
N PHE A 21 8.82 24.16 8.35
CA PHE A 21 8.20 25.36 7.79
C PHE A 21 6.81 25.04 7.26
N VAL A 22 5.99 26.07 7.10
CA VAL A 22 4.69 25.98 6.42
C VAL A 22 4.82 26.77 5.11
N PRO A 23 4.64 26.14 3.92
CA PRO A 23 4.88 26.80 2.64
C PRO A 23 4.04 28.07 2.41
N GLY A 24 2.81 28.10 2.94
CA GLY A 24 1.88 29.23 2.85
C GLY A 24 1.29 29.49 1.45
N ALA A 25 2.05 29.21 0.39
CA ALA A 25 1.61 29.36 -1.00
C ALA A 25 0.59 28.28 -1.38
N GLY A 26 -0.56 28.70 -1.93
CA GLY A 26 -1.58 27.77 -2.45
C GLY A 26 -2.47 27.10 -1.40
N GLY A 27 -2.40 27.53 -0.14
CA GLY A 27 -3.21 26.98 0.95
C GLY A 27 -2.68 25.67 1.53
N ASP A 28 -1.40 25.36 1.30
CA ASP A 28 -0.74 24.24 1.97
C ASP A 28 -0.47 24.59 3.43
N VAL A 29 -1.09 23.82 4.33
CA VAL A 29 -1.05 23.99 5.79
C VAL A 29 -0.17 22.95 6.47
N ARG A 30 0.52 22.11 5.70
CA ARG A 30 1.39 21.07 6.24
C ARG A 30 2.64 21.69 6.86
N GLU A 31 3.05 21.15 8.01
CA GLU A 31 4.36 21.40 8.60
C GLU A 31 5.37 20.45 7.95
N LEU A 32 6.30 21.01 7.17
CA LEU A 32 7.26 20.26 6.36
C LEU A 32 8.67 20.43 6.94
N GLY A 33 9.36 19.33 7.21
CA GLY A 33 10.75 19.29 7.69
C GLY A 33 11.74 19.24 6.53
N VAL A 34 12.17 18.03 6.16
CA VAL A 34 13.07 17.76 5.03
C VAL A 34 12.48 16.78 4.02
N ARG A 35 12.92 16.89 2.77
CA ARG A 35 12.66 15.92 1.71
C ARG A 35 13.62 14.75 1.87
N VAL A 36 13.07 13.54 1.84
CA VAL A 36 13.82 12.28 1.74
C VAL A 36 13.56 11.68 0.37
N SER A 37 14.63 11.45 -0.38
CA SER A 37 14.57 11.04 -1.80
C SER A 37 15.45 9.85 -2.14
N GLY A 38 16.08 9.22 -1.15
CA GLY A 38 17.00 8.11 -1.35
C GLY A 38 17.45 7.52 -0.02
N VAL A 39 17.76 6.22 -0.03
CA VAL A 39 18.32 5.47 1.09
C VAL A 39 19.38 4.54 0.52
N GLU A 40 20.61 4.65 0.99
CA GLU A 40 21.71 3.70 0.73
C GLU A 40 22.07 2.99 2.03
N VAL A 41 22.46 1.72 1.93
CA VAL A 41 23.04 0.95 3.03
C VAL A 41 24.33 0.33 2.51
N ASP A 42 25.46 0.63 3.16
CA ASP A 42 26.80 0.18 2.77
C ASP A 42 27.11 0.39 1.28
N GLY A 43 26.69 1.55 0.75
CA GLY A 43 26.90 1.95 -0.65
C GLY A 43 25.95 1.31 -1.67
N VAL A 44 24.96 0.53 -1.23
CA VAL A 44 23.92 -0.08 -2.08
C VAL A 44 22.63 0.72 -1.97
N ASP A 45 22.03 1.13 -3.09
CA ASP A 45 20.70 1.75 -3.11
C ASP A 45 19.64 0.76 -2.62
N ARG A 46 18.96 1.12 -1.52
CA ARG A 46 17.90 0.35 -0.89
C ARG A 46 16.59 1.14 -0.83
N PHE A 47 16.46 2.26 -1.52
CA PHE A 47 15.30 3.16 -1.39
C PHE A 47 13.98 2.49 -1.74
N ALA A 48 13.97 1.59 -2.73
CA ALA A 48 12.78 0.82 -3.11
C ALA A 48 12.29 -0.17 -2.02
N HIS A 49 13.13 -0.46 -1.02
CA HIS A 49 12.83 -1.37 0.08
C HIS A 49 12.70 -0.65 1.43
N ALA A 50 13.14 0.61 1.52
CA ALA A 50 12.94 1.43 2.70
C ALA A 50 11.48 1.86 2.87
N GLN A 51 11.05 2.03 4.11
CA GLN A 51 9.67 2.45 4.40
C GLN A 51 9.69 3.82 5.09
N LEU A 52 9.12 4.82 4.41
CA LEU A 52 8.92 6.16 4.95
C LEU A 52 7.52 6.17 5.61
N VAL A 53 7.46 5.82 6.89
CA VAL A 53 6.20 5.55 7.59
C VAL A 53 5.78 6.74 8.44
N ASP A 54 6.17 6.75 9.71
CA ASP A 54 5.77 7.72 10.70
C ASP A 54 6.37 9.10 10.40
N GLY A 55 5.54 10.13 10.50
CA GLY A 55 5.95 11.51 10.25
C GLY A 55 6.20 11.88 8.79
N PHE A 56 5.83 11.06 7.80
CA PHE A 56 5.99 11.42 6.38
C PHE A 56 4.71 11.84 5.68
N HIS A 57 4.74 12.97 4.98
CA HIS A 57 3.69 13.41 4.07
C HIS A 57 3.66 12.59 2.77
N GLY A 58 2.63 12.77 1.95
CA GLY A 58 2.45 12.03 0.70
C GLY A 58 3.59 12.17 -0.32
N LEU A 59 3.64 11.24 -1.28
CA LEU A 59 4.64 11.20 -2.36
C LEU A 59 4.55 12.43 -3.28
N GLU A 60 5.69 13.06 -3.50
CA GLU A 60 5.86 14.20 -4.40
C GLU A 60 6.97 13.94 -5.43
N HIS A 61 7.03 14.77 -6.47
CA HIS A 61 7.97 14.63 -7.58
C HIS A 61 8.82 15.89 -7.69
N GLY A 62 10.13 15.73 -7.59
CA GLY A 62 11.14 16.75 -7.79
C GLY A 62 11.66 16.76 -9.22
N ALA A 63 12.44 17.80 -9.55
CA ALA A 63 13.21 17.80 -10.78
C ALA A 63 14.36 16.78 -10.68
N PRO A 64 14.85 16.22 -11.81
CA PRO A 64 16.08 15.43 -11.80
C PRO A 64 17.22 16.23 -11.14
N PRO A 65 18.08 15.61 -10.29
CA PRO A 65 18.21 14.16 -10.05
C PRO A 65 17.36 13.60 -8.88
N GLU A 66 16.54 14.42 -8.23
CA GLU A 66 15.80 14.03 -7.02
C GLU A 66 14.71 12.98 -7.32
N GLY A 67 14.04 13.09 -8.46
CA GLY A 67 13.02 12.12 -8.86
C GLY A 67 11.79 12.19 -7.96
N THR A 68 11.52 11.14 -7.17
CA THR A 68 10.41 11.11 -6.20
C THR A 68 10.92 11.29 -4.78
N PHE A 69 10.20 12.06 -3.97
CA PHE A 69 10.54 12.29 -2.57
C PHE A 69 9.30 12.36 -1.69
N ARG A 70 9.50 12.33 -0.37
CA ARG A 70 8.46 12.65 0.62
C ARG A 70 9.02 13.65 1.62
N TRP A 71 8.18 14.61 2.02
CA TRP A 71 8.51 15.50 3.12
C TRP A 71 8.31 14.78 4.47
N SER A 72 9.27 14.91 5.38
CA SER A 72 9.05 14.65 6.80
C SER A 72 8.19 15.76 7.42
N SER A 73 7.60 15.48 8.58
CA SER A 73 7.20 16.48 9.55
C SER A 73 8.43 16.90 10.38
N GLY A 74 8.22 17.48 11.56
CA GLY A 74 9.32 17.81 12.48
C GLY A 74 9.99 16.58 13.11
N SER A 75 9.29 15.44 13.15
CA SER A 75 9.80 14.16 13.63
C SER A 75 9.27 13.04 12.74
N ALA A 76 10.17 12.27 12.13
CA ALA A 76 9.82 11.18 11.23
C ALA A 76 10.80 10.02 11.37
N ALA A 77 10.40 8.82 10.95
CA ALA A 77 11.25 7.64 10.98
C ALA A 77 11.31 6.95 9.62
N VAL A 78 12.54 6.74 9.13
CA VAL A 78 12.81 5.91 7.95
C VAL A 78 13.17 4.52 8.43
N ARG A 79 12.34 3.53 8.10
CA ARG A 79 12.72 2.12 8.26
C ARG A 79 13.74 1.77 7.19
N VAL A 80 14.99 1.65 7.62
CA VAL A 80 16.11 1.28 6.76
C VAL A 80 16.20 -0.26 6.74
N PRO A 81 16.16 -0.88 5.55
CA PRO A 81 16.24 -2.32 5.45
C PRO A 81 17.67 -2.76 5.75
N VAL A 82 17.80 -3.69 6.69
CA VAL A 82 19.06 -4.39 7.00
C VAL A 82 18.92 -5.83 6.55
N ASP A 83 20.05 -6.45 6.18
CA ASP A 83 20.09 -7.56 5.22
C ASP A 83 19.10 -8.71 5.45
N VAL A 84 18.76 -9.31 4.31
CA VAL A 84 17.67 -10.25 4.09
C VAL A 84 18.27 -11.55 3.56
N LEU A 85 17.89 -12.69 4.15
CA LEU A 85 18.30 -14.08 3.87
C LEU A 85 19.34 -14.68 4.85
N GLY A 86 19.10 -14.55 6.15
CA GLY A 86 19.79 -15.39 7.13
C GLY A 86 19.34 -15.05 8.54
N GLY A 87 18.70 -15.99 9.22
CA GLY A 87 18.40 -15.84 10.64
C GLY A 87 19.70 -15.80 11.43
N GLY A 88 20.02 -14.66 12.00
CA GLY A 88 21.13 -14.44 12.91
C GLY A 88 20.74 -13.36 13.91
N ASP A 89 21.20 -13.53 15.15
CA ASP A 89 21.04 -12.63 16.30
C ASP A 89 21.92 -11.35 16.16
N ASP A 90 22.25 -10.99 14.92
CA ASP A 90 23.21 -9.95 14.61
C ASP A 90 22.53 -8.59 14.67
N ARG A 91 23.00 -7.76 15.61
CA ARG A 91 22.62 -6.35 15.68
C ARG A 91 22.93 -5.67 14.35
N ALA A 92 22.09 -4.71 13.97
CA ALA A 92 22.37 -3.90 12.80
C ALA A 92 23.73 -3.20 12.98
N SER A 93 24.57 -3.31 11.95
CA SER A 93 25.86 -2.65 11.85
C SER A 93 26.07 -2.21 10.41
N GLY A 94 27.02 -1.31 10.19
CA GLY A 94 27.25 -0.69 8.88
C GLY A 94 26.83 0.79 8.86
N GLU A 95 26.70 1.35 7.67
CA GLU A 95 26.35 2.74 7.46
C GLU A 95 25.10 2.86 6.58
N ALA A 96 24.12 3.64 7.05
CA ALA A 96 23.03 4.10 6.22
C ALA A 96 23.28 5.54 5.78
N ARG A 97 22.88 5.85 4.55
CA ARG A 97 22.89 7.21 4.03
C ARG A 97 21.49 7.58 3.57
N LEU A 98 20.99 8.72 4.00
CA LEU A 98 19.72 9.29 3.55
C LEU A 98 20.00 10.44 2.58
N ARG A 99 19.30 10.49 1.45
CA ARG A 99 19.40 11.62 0.51
C ARG A 99 18.39 12.69 0.91
N LEU A 100 18.90 13.75 1.54
CA LEU A 100 18.12 14.82 2.17
C LEU A 100 18.21 16.13 1.39
N ALA A 101 17.12 16.88 1.36
CA ALA A 101 17.07 18.27 0.90
C ALA A 101 16.04 19.06 1.70
N ALA A 102 16.25 20.36 1.86
CA ALA A 102 15.33 21.26 2.56
C ALA A 102 14.84 22.37 1.63
N GLU A 103 13.97 23.25 2.14
CA GLU A 103 13.56 24.50 1.51
C GLU A 103 14.60 25.63 1.69
N ALA A 104 15.39 25.55 2.76
CA ALA A 104 16.46 26.46 3.12
C ALA A 104 17.50 25.74 3.98
N PRO A 105 18.77 26.21 4.03
CA PRO A 105 19.80 25.64 4.89
C PRO A 105 19.34 25.53 6.35
N LYS A 106 19.43 24.33 6.92
CA LYS A 106 19.07 24.03 8.31
C LYS A 106 19.85 22.84 8.85
N ASP A 107 19.95 22.76 10.16
CA ASP A 107 20.50 21.58 10.84
C ASP A 107 19.39 20.56 11.08
N VAL A 108 19.70 19.29 10.80
CA VAL A 108 18.81 18.15 10.94
C VAL A 108 19.52 17.10 11.78
N THR A 109 18.82 16.55 12.75
CA THR A 109 19.38 15.48 13.59
C THR A 109 18.90 14.14 13.07
N LEU A 110 19.85 13.23 12.83
CA LEU A 110 19.58 11.83 12.54
C LEU A 110 19.93 10.99 13.76
N ARG A 111 19.07 10.04 14.12
CA ARG A 111 19.33 9.07 15.20
C ARG A 111 19.11 7.64 14.73
N CYS A 112 19.95 6.72 15.19
CA CYS A 112 19.79 5.29 14.98
C CYS A 112 20.38 4.55 16.18
N GLY A 113 19.52 3.94 17.01
CA GLY A 113 19.93 3.39 18.30
C GLY A 113 20.61 4.44 19.17
N ASP A 114 21.83 4.14 19.64
CA ASP A 114 22.63 5.06 20.47
C ASP A 114 23.45 6.08 19.65
N HIS A 115 23.33 6.07 18.32
CA HIS A 115 24.02 7.00 17.45
C HIS A 115 23.17 8.23 17.14
N GLU A 116 23.78 9.40 17.24
CA GLU A 116 23.18 10.69 16.87
C GLU A 116 24.19 11.48 16.03
N VAL A 117 23.72 12.09 14.94
CA VAL A 117 24.51 13.00 14.13
C VAL A 117 23.66 14.20 13.72
N VAL A 118 24.24 15.39 13.82
CA VAL A 118 23.64 16.62 13.28
C VAL A 118 24.26 16.90 11.92
N VAL A 119 23.42 17.05 10.91
CA VAL A 119 23.83 17.28 9.52
C VAL A 119 23.24 18.59 8.99
N ALA A 120 24.07 19.38 8.32
CA ALA A 120 23.62 20.59 7.64
C ALA A 120 22.98 20.20 6.29
N VAL A 121 21.68 20.47 6.13
CA VAL A 121 20.91 20.14 4.92
C VAL A 121 20.56 21.42 4.18
N GLY A 122 20.97 21.50 2.91
CA GLY A 122 20.69 22.62 2.02
C GLY A 122 19.50 22.39 1.09
N THR A 123 19.32 23.26 0.10
CA THR A 123 18.25 23.16 -0.89
C THR A 123 18.44 22.05 -1.92
N GLU A 124 19.69 21.64 -2.13
CA GLU A 124 20.07 20.59 -3.07
C GLU A 124 20.11 19.22 -2.37
N PRO A 125 19.67 18.14 -3.04
CA PRO A 125 19.78 16.78 -2.51
C PRO A 125 21.22 16.38 -2.19
N THR A 126 21.48 16.02 -0.94
CA THR A 126 22.79 15.61 -0.42
C THR A 126 22.67 14.36 0.43
N TRP A 127 23.70 13.52 0.44
CA TRP A 127 23.73 12.29 1.24
C TRP A 127 24.24 12.59 2.65
N ALA A 128 23.43 12.27 3.65
CA ALA A 128 23.77 12.33 5.06
C ALA A 128 23.97 10.90 5.60
N ALA A 129 25.12 10.63 6.20
CA ALA A 129 25.48 9.31 6.71
C ALA A 129 25.20 9.18 8.21
N ILE A 130 24.80 7.98 8.65
CA ILE A 130 24.66 7.60 10.05
C ILE A 130 25.04 6.13 10.22
N ALA A 131 25.75 5.81 11.30
CA ALA A 131 26.04 4.42 11.67
C ALA A 131 24.74 3.70 12.07
N LEU A 132 24.53 2.51 11.53
CA LEU A 132 23.40 1.68 11.91
C LEU A 132 23.65 1.01 13.25
N ALA A 133 22.64 1.02 14.11
CA ALA A 133 22.63 0.34 15.39
C ALA A 133 21.21 -0.12 15.76
N GLY A 134 21.13 -0.96 16.78
CA GLY A 134 19.86 -1.49 17.31
C GLY A 134 19.57 -2.92 16.86
N GLU A 135 18.47 -3.44 17.38
CA GLU A 135 17.97 -4.79 17.06
C GLU A 135 17.04 -4.70 15.84
N PRO A 136 17.36 -5.39 14.74
CA PRO A 136 16.48 -5.45 13.59
C PRO A 136 15.13 -6.06 13.96
N TYR A 137 14.04 -5.49 13.44
CA TYR A 137 12.70 -6.02 13.66
C TYR A 137 11.98 -6.37 12.36
N ASP A 138 11.06 -7.32 12.47
CA ASP A 138 10.21 -7.73 11.36
C ASP A 138 9.03 -6.78 11.19
N VAL A 139 8.60 -6.58 9.95
CA VAL A 139 7.41 -5.81 9.61
C VAL A 139 6.41 -6.71 8.90
N ILE A 140 5.15 -6.66 9.34
CA ILE A 140 4.07 -7.45 8.76
C ILE A 140 3.74 -6.91 7.36
N ASN A 141 3.76 -7.81 6.37
CA ASN A 141 3.21 -7.54 5.04
C ASN A 141 1.74 -7.98 4.95
N ASN A 142 1.39 -9.16 5.46
CA ASN A 142 0.01 -9.63 5.48
C ASN A 142 -0.20 -10.68 6.60
N ALA A 143 -1.17 -10.45 7.48
CA ALA A 143 -1.63 -11.42 8.47
C ALA A 143 -3.06 -11.91 8.17
N GLY A 144 -3.44 -11.97 6.89
CA GLY A 144 -4.78 -12.17 6.37
C GLY A 144 -5.34 -10.92 5.70
N SER A 145 -6.06 -11.10 4.60
CA SER A 145 -6.62 -9.97 3.85
C SER A 145 -8.01 -9.60 4.39
N VAL A 146 -8.28 -8.30 4.42
CA VAL A 146 -9.49 -7.68 4.96
C VAL A 146 -10.24 -6.92 3.89
N LEU A 147 -11.54 -6.75 4.11
CA LEU A 147 -12.35 -5.78 3.39
C LEU A 147 -12.45 -4.54 4.28
N VAL A 148 -12.11 -3.36 3.78
CA VAL A 148 -12.31 -2.10 4.51
C VAL A 148 -13.51 -1.33 3.95
N GLU A 149 -13.93 -0.30 4.68
CA GLU A 149 -15.05 0.55 4.28
C GLU A 149 -14.91 1.06 2.83
N GLY A 150 -16.05 1.12 2.13
CA GLY A 150 -16.08 1.45 0.70
C GLY A 150 -15.69 0.29 -0.20
N GLY A 151 -15.41 -0.89 0.36
CA GLY A 151 -15.14 -2.11 -0.40
C GLY A 151 -13.74 -2.16 -1.00
N TYR A 152 -12.75 -1.54 -0.35
CA TYR A 152 -11.35 -1.74 -0.71
C TYR A 152 -10.83 -3.01 -0.04
N GLY A 153 -10.00 -3.76 -0.74
CA GLY A 153 -9.15 -4.77 -0.12
C GLY A 153 -8.00 -4.11 0.61
N GLY A 154 -7.58 -4.72 1.71
CA GLY A 154 -6.36 -4.36 2.43
C GLY A 154 -5.80 -5.58 3.15
N ASP A 155 -4.65 -5.39 3.79
CA ASP A 155 -3.94 -6.45 4.48
C ASP A 155 -3.89 -6.14 5.98
N ARG A 156 -4.27 -7.14 6.80
CA ARG A 156 -4.21 -7.04 8.25
C ARG A 156 -2.74 -6.95 8.66
N GLY A 157 -2.39 -5.94 9.45
CA GLY A 157 -1.02 -5.71 9.88
C GLY A 157 -0.12 -5.01 8.87
N PHE A 158 -0.59 -4.62 7.69
CA PHE A 158 0.29 -4.02 6.67
C PHE A 158 1.09 -2.82 7.23
N LEU A 159 2.42 -2.90 7.14
CA LEU A 159 3.38 -1.91 7.65
C LEU A 159 3.43 -1.77 9.19
N GLU A 160 2.78 -2.65 9.93
CA GLU A 160 2.93 -2.71 11.39
C GLU A 160 4.20 -3.51 11.76
N PRO A 161 5.03 -3.04 12.71
CA PRO A 161 6.07 -3.86 13.31
C PRO A 161 5.49 -5.15 13.90
N ASP A 162 6.14 -6.30 13.70
CA ASP A 162 5.74 -7.58 14.30
C ASP A 162 6.21 -7.63 15.75
N THR A 163 5.30 -7.27 16.66
CA THR A 163 5.52 -7.31 18.11
C THR A 163 4.82 -8.51 18.76
N GLY A 164 4.41 -9.49 17.96
CA GLY A 164 3.62 -10.65 18.38
C GLY A 164 2.11 -10.41 18.41
N GLN A 165 1.63 -9.24 17.95
CA GLN A 165 0.22 -8.87 17.96
C GLN A 165 -0.66 -9.73 17.01
N TYR A 166 -0.03 -10.54 16.15
CA TYR A 166 -0.69 -11.48 15.25
C TYR A 166 -0.30 -12.93 15.49
N ASP A 167 0.17 -13.31 16.69
CA ASP A 167 0.61 -14.69 16.98
C ASP A 167 -0.53 -15.67 17.31
N GLU A 168 -1.76 -15.19 17.31
CA GLU A 168 -2.94 -16.02 17.55
C GLU A 168 -3.63 -16.45 16.24
N PRO A 169 -3.96 -17.75 16.08
CA PRO A 169 -4.75 -18.23 14.96
C PRO A 169 -6.13 -17.57 14.90
N ALA A 170 -6.47 -17.01 13.75
CA ALA A 170 -7.74 -16.30 13.54
C ALA A 170 -8.49 -16.81 12.32
N GLU A 171 -9.78 -16.49 12.24
CA GLU A 171 -10.51 -16.57 10.98
C GLU A 171 -10.37 -15.23 10.24
N VAL A 172 -10.08 -15.26 8.94
CA VAL A 172 -9.81 -14.05 8.13
C VAL A 172 -10.71 -13.97 6.92
N PHE A 173 -11.09 -12.76 6.50
CA PHE A 173 -12.05 -12.56 5.40
C PHE A 173 -11.59 -13.23 4.10
N ALA A 174 -10.34 -12.95 3.71
CA ALA A 174 -9.70 -13.43 2.51
C ALA A 174 -8.24 -13.83 2.80
N TRP A 175 -7.62 -14.48 1.83
CA TRP A 175 -6.22 -14.89 1.85
C TRP A 175 -5.48 -14.23 0.68
N CYS A 176 -4.17 -14.02 0.85
CA CYS A 176 -3.31 -13.52 -0.23
C CYS A 176 -2.91 -14.68 -1.16
N GLY A 177 -2.97 -14.45 -2.47
CA GLY A 177 -2.56 -15.43 -3.48
C GLY A 177 -1.09 -15.89 -3.35
N GLY A 178 -0.22 -15.06 -2.79
CA GLY A 178 1.17 -15.41 -2.50
C GLY A 178 1.36 -16.39 -1.34
N GLN A 179 0.33 -16.61 -0.51
CA GLN A 179 0.42 -17.50 0.66
C GLN A 179 -0.94 -18.13 1.00
N ALA A 180 -1.32 -19.17 0.25
CA ALA A 180 -2.53 -19.92 0.53
C ALA A 180 -2.37 -21.42 0.28
N LEU A 181 -2.94 -22.21 1.19
CA LEU A 181 -3.18 -23.64 0.99
C LEU A 181 -4.69 -23.87 0.79
N LEU A 182 -5.08 -24.26 -0.41
CA LEU A 182 -6.47 -24.49 -0.81
C LEU A 182 -6.74 -25.99 -0.95
N ARG A 183 -7.94 -26.42 -0.55
CA ARG A 183 -8.36 -27.82 -0.75
C ARG A 183 -8.79 -28.02 -2.20
N ARG A 184 -8.51 -29.18 -2.79
CA ARG A 184 -9.03 -29.54 -4.13
C ARG A 184 -10.55 -29.37 -4.22
N ARG A 185 -11.28 -29.93 -3.25
CA ARG A 185 -12.75 -29.78 -3.13
C ARG A 185 -13.26 -28.34 -3.09
N PHE A 186 -12.46 -27.39 -2.60
CA PHE A 186 -12.82 -25.97 -2.63
C PHE A 186 -12.80 -25.45 -4.08
N LEU A 187 -11.77 -25.79 -4.85
CA LEU A 187 -11.67 -25.38 -6.26
C LEU A 187 -12.70 -26.08 -7.14
N ASP A 188 -13.02 -27.34 -6.86
CA ASP A 188 -14.06 -28.07 -7.60
C ASP A 188 -15.46 -27.47 -7.36
N GLU A 189 -15.75 -26.98 -6.14
CA GLU A 189 -17.04 -26.35 -5.80
C GLU A 189 -17.12 -24.88 -6.22
N VAL A 190 -16.08 -24.08 -5.92
CA VAL A 190 -16.10 -22.62 -6.07
C VAL A 190 -15.58 -22.16 -7.43
N GLY A 191 -14.74 -22.98 -8.08
CA GLY A 191 -14.01 -22.66 -9.30
C GLY A 191 -12.61 -22.09 -9.05
N VAL A 192 -11.94 -21.70 -10.13
CA VAL A 192 -10.58 -21.12 -10.11
C VAL A 192 -10.61 -19.59 -10.20
N PHE A 193 -9.45 -18.97 -10.39
CA PHE A 193 -9.34 -17.53 -10.63
C PHE A 193 -10.06 -17.12 -11.91
N ASP A 194 -10.60 -15.91 -11.91
CA ASP A 194 -11.26 -15.32 -13.05
C ASP A 194 -10.24 -14.49 -13.85
N GLU A 195 -9.83 -14.98 -15.02
CA GLU A 195 -8.76 -14.42 -15.83
C GLU A 195 -9.01 -12.96 -16.26
N ARG A 196 -10.27 -12.49 -16.22
CA ARG A 196 -10.62 -11.10 -16.52
C ARG A 196 -9.96 -10.10 -15.56
N PHE A 197 -9.60 -10.54 -14.35
CA PHE A 197 -8.86 -9.72 -13.39
C PHE A 197 -7.40 -9.50 -13.82
N PHE A 198 -6.75 -10.50 -14.43
CA PHE A 198 -5.33 -10.55 -14.79
C PHE A 198 -4.37 -10.44 -13.59
N LEU A 199 -4.44 -9.35 -12.81
CA LEU A 199 -3.63 -9.12 -11.62
C LEU A 199 -4.38 -8.23 -10.61
N TYR A 200 -4.14 -8.45 -9.31
CA TYR A 200 -4.83 -7.87 -8.16
C TYR A 200 -6.33 -8.21 -8.06
N TYR A 201 -6.79 -8.47 -6.83
CA TYR A 201 -8.17 -8.82 -6.46
C TYR A 201 -8.69 -10.17 -6.97
N GLU A 202 -7.91 -10.96 -7.71
CA GLU A 202 -8.31 -12.32 -8.13
C GLU A 202 -8.47 -13.26 -6.93
N ASP A 203 -7.59 -13.13 -5.94
CA ASP A 203 -7.63 -13.84 -4.66
C ASP A 203 -8.80 -13.38 -3.78
N THR A 204 -9.09 -12.09 -3.79
CA THR A 204 -10.22 -11.48 -3.09
C THR A 204 -11.55 -11.94 -3.70
N ASP A 205 -11.66 -11.98 -5.04
CA ASP A 205 -12.84 -12.53 -5.73
C ASP A 205 -13.08 -13.99 -5.36
N LEU A 206 -12.05 -14.83 -5.46
CA LEU A 206 -12.16 -16.25 -5.16
C LEU A 206 -12.45 -16.48 -3.66
N SER A 207 -11.85 -15.68 -2.79
CA SER A 207 -12.15 -15.67 -1.35
C SER A 207 -13.61 -15.33 -1.08
N TRP A 208 -14.16 -14.32 -1.74
CA TRP A 208 -15.54 -13.91 -1.57
C TRP A 208 -16.53 -14.96 -2.08
N ARG A 209 -16.27 -15.55 -3.25
CA ARG A 209 -17.09 -16.66 -3.78
C ARG A 209 -17.09 -17.85 -2.83
N GLY A 210 -15.93 -18.19 -2.27
CA GLY A 210 -15.84 -19.25 -1.27
C GLY A 210 -16.63 -18.95 0.00
N ARG A 211 -16.61 -17.69 0.47
CA ARG A 211 -17.44 -17.23 1.60
C ARG A 211 -18.93 -17.41 1.29
N ALA A 212 -19.38 -17.02 0.11
CA ALA A 212 -20.76 -17.23 -0.34
C ALA A 212 -21.14 -18.71 -0.43
N ALA A 213 -20.17 -19.60 -0.71
CA ALA A 213 -20.32 -21.06 -0.65
C ALA A 213 -20.09 -21.66 0.76
N GLY A 214 -20.03 -20.85 1.82
CA GLY A 214 -19.92 -21.29 3.22
C GLY A 214 -18.52 -21.71 3.66
N TRP A 215 -17.49 -21.45 2.86
CA TRP A 215 -16.10 -21.73 3.23
C TRP A 215 -15.58 -20.70 4.24
N ARG A 216 -14.69 -21.19 5.13
CA ARG A 216 -14.00 -20.40 6.14
C ARG A 216 -12.50 -20.48 5.92
N TYR A 217 -11.81 -19.37 6.15
CA TYR A 217 -10.35 -19.29 6.00
C TYR A 217 -9.71 -19.08 7.36
N ARG A 218 -8.73 -19.94 7.66
CA ARG A 218 -7.96 -19.87 8.91
C ARG A 218 -6.57 -19.32 8.62
N TYR A 219 -6.22 -18.29 9.39
CA TYR A 219 -4.87 -17.75 9.52
C TYR A 219 -4.05 -18.62 10.49
N ARG A 220 -2.80 -18.89 10.10
CA ARG A 220 -1.83 -19.72 10.83
C ARG A 220 -0.52 -18.94 11.03
N PRO A 221 -0.33 -18.29 12.18
CA PRO A 221 0.85 -17.46 12.41
C PRO A 221 2.15 -18.25 12.36
N GLU A 222 2.09 -19.56 12.64
CA GLU A 222 3.25 -20.46 12.62
C GLU A 222 3.77 -20.74 11.20
N ALA A 223 2.95 -20.49 10.17
CA ALA A 223 3.35 -20.61 8.77
C ALA A 223 3.83 -19.25 8.27
N VAL A 224 5.15 -19.01 8.33
CA VAL A 224 5.75 -17.72 7.98
C VAL A 224 6.37 -17.77 6.57
N ILE A 225 6.16 -16.71 5.77
CA ILE A 225 6.96 -16.45 4.56
C ILE A 225 7.49 -15.01 4.57
N ARG A 226 8.59 -14.79 3.85
CA ARG A 226 9.19 -13.47 3.62
C ARG A 226 8.92 -13.04 2.17
N HIS A 227 8.33 -11.86 1.99
CA HIS A 227 7.83 -11.37 0.71
C HIS A 227 8.59 -10.12 0.26
N LEU A 228 9.23 -10.20 -0.91
CA LEU A 228 9.83 -9.04 -1.58
C LEU A 228 8.72 -8.23 -2.27
N HIS A 229 8.07 -7.38 -1.49
CA HIS A 229 6.90 -6.62 -1.93
C HIS A 229 7.22 -5.69 -3.11
N GLY A 230 6.29 -5.58 -4.07
CA GLY A 230 6.39 -4.62 -5.18
C GLY A 230 7.40 -4.96 -6.29
N ALA A 231 8.17 -6.05 -6.17
CA ALA A 231 9.28 -6.38 -7.07
C ALA A 231 8.89 -6.48 -8.57
N SER A 232 7.71 -7.00 -8.88
CA SER A 232 7.32 -7.27 -10.28
C SER A 232 6.67 -6.08 -10.99
N ALA A 233 5.88 -5.27 -10.29
CA ALA A 233 5.04 -4.24 -10.92
C ALA A 233 5.40 -2.81 -10.52
N GLY A 234 6.24 -2.63 -9.50
CA GLY A 234 6.49 -1.34 -8.85
C GLY A 234 5.27 -0.85 -8.08
N GLU A 235 5.43 -0.59 -6.79
CA GLU A 235 4.36 0.00 -5.98
C GLU A 235 4.00 1.39 -6.53
N GLY A 236 2.70 1.71 -6.62
CA GLY A 236 2.23 2.97 -7.18
C GLY A 236 2.31 3.13 -8.71
N SER A 237 2.85 2.15 -9.44
CA SER A 237 2.98 2.21 -10.91
C SER A 237 1.65 2.39 -11.63
N ALA A 238 1.69 2.92 -12.87
CA ALA A 238 0.49 3.15 -13.69
C ALA A 238 -0.39 1.90 -13.80
N ILE A 239 0.24 0.74 -13.97
CA ILE A 239 -0.37 -0.59 -14.03
C ILE A 239 -1.05 -0.93 -12.71
N PHE A 240 -0.37 -0.73 -11.58
CA PHE A 240 -0.92 -1.00 -10.24
C PHE A 240 -2.28 -0.33 -10.03
N ALA A 241 -2.34 1.01 -10.05
CA ALA A 241 -3.63 1.68 -9.82
C ALA A 241 -4.62 1.56 -10.99
N HIS A 242 -4.20 1.07 -12.17
CA HIS A 242 -5.19 0.69 -13.18
C HIS A 242 -5.97 -0.55 -12.74
N TYR A 243 -5.25 -1.63 -12.45
CA TYR A 243 -5.85 -2.92 -12.12
C TYR A 243 -6.50 -2.92 -10.75
N VAL A 244 -5.89 -2.35 -9.70
CA VAL A 244 -6.50 -2.24 -8.37
C VAL A 244 -7.87 -1.54 -8.43
N GLU A 245 -7.96 -0.40 -9.11
CA GLU A 245 -9.20 0.37 -9.17
C GLU A 245 -10.26 -0.29 -10.06
N ARG A 246 -9.86 -0.80 -11.24
CA ARG A 246 -10.76 -1.52 -12.14
C ARG A 246 -11.30 -2.77 -11.45
N ASN A 247 -10.42 -3.59 -10.88
CA ASN A 247 -10.75 -4.90 -10.34
C ASN A 247 -11.51 -4.80 -9.03
N ARG A 248 -11.25 -3.79 -8.20
CA ARG A 248 -12.12 -3.48 -7.06
C ARG A 248 -13.57 -3.32 -7.49
N LEU A 249 -13.84 -2.51 -8.51
CA LEU A 249 -15.20 -2.31 -9.02
C LEU A 249 -15.81 -3.61 -9.58
N LEU A 250 -15.00 -4.43 -10.26
CA LEU A 250 -15.44 -5.74 -10.78
C LEU A 250 -15.78 -6.72 -9.66
N VAL A 251 -14.93 -6.88 -8.64
CA VAL A 251 -15.17 -7.74 -7.47
C VAL A 251 -16.43 -7.33 -6.72
N LEU A 252 -16.61 -6.02 -6.47
CA LEU A 252 -17.81 -5.52 -5.80
C LEU A 252 -19.07 -5.78 -6.63
N THR A 253 -19.01 -5.56 -7.95
CA THR A 253 -20.13 -5.84 -8.86
C THR A 253 -20.51 -7.32 -8.83
N LYS A 254 -19.52 -8.20 -8.82
CA LYS A 254 -19.71 -9.64 -8.87
C LYS A 254 -20.22 -10.22 -7.54
N ASN A 255 -19.70 -9.75 -6.40
CA ASN A 255 -19.88 -10.44 -5.12
C ASN A 255 -20.59 -9.63 -4.01
N ALA A 256 -20.45 -8.29 -3.99
CA ALA A 256 -20.93 -7.47 -2.87
C ALA A 256 -22.44 -7.17 -2.97
N PRO A 257 -23.09 -6.66 -1.91
CA PRO A 257 -24.46 -6.13 -2.02
C PRO A 257 -24.57 -5.06 -3.11
N ALA A 258 -25.67 -5.07 -3.88
CA ALA A 258 -25.82 -4.23 -5.07
C ALA A 258 -25.66 -2.73 -4.76
N ARG A 259 -26.14 -2.29 -3.58
CA ARG A 259 -25.98 -0.91 -3.10
C ARG A 259 -24.52 -0.52 -2.90
N LEU A 260 -23.70 -1.41 -2.33
CA LEU A 260 -22.26 -1.17 -2.14
C LEU A 260 -21.55 -1.07 -3.49
N ALA A 261 -21.83 -2.00 -4.41
CA ALA A 261 -21.26 -1.99 -5.76
C ALA A 261 -21.61 -0.71 -6.54
N ALA A 262 -22.89 -0.34 -6.56
CA ALA A 262 -23.37 0.87 -7.23
C ALA A 262 -22.77 2.14 -6.59
N SER A 263 -22.70 2.18 -5.27
CA SER A 263 -22.12 3.31 -4.54
C SER A 263 -20.62 3.45 -4.79
N ALA A 264 -19.87 2.35 -4.88
CA ALA A 264 -18.45 2.37 -5.20
C ALA A 264 -18.20 2.88 -6.63
N ALA A 265 -18.96 2.38 -7.62
CA ALA A 265 -18.87 2.84 -9.00
C ALA A 265 -19.22 4.34 -9.12
N TRP A 266 -20.29 4.78 -8.44
CA TRP A 266 -20.70 6.18 -8.44
C TRP A 266 -19.67 7.10 -7.79
N ARG A 267 -19.16 6.74 -6.59
CA ARG A 267 -18.11 7.50 -5.92
C ARG A 267 -16.82 7.57 -6.74
N TYR A 268 -16.47 6.49 -7.43
CA TYR A 268 -15.33 6.48 -8.35
C TYR A 268 -15.50 7.48 -9.50
N LEU A 269 -16.69 7.53 -10.09
CA LEU A 269 -17.01 8.47 -11.16
C LEU A 269 -16.98 9.92 -10.66
N LEU A 270 -17.60 10.20 -9.51
CA LEU A 270 -17.61 11.52 -8.91
C LEU A 270 -16.21 12.01 -8.53
N SER A 271 -15.37 11.16 -7.93
CA SER A 271 -13.99 11.54 -7.61
C SER A 271 -13.17 11.77 -8.87
N THR A 272 -13.38 10.97 -9.92
CA THR A 272 -12.74 11.18 -11.23
C THR A 272 -13.16 12.51 -11.86
N ALA A 273 -14.44 12.87 -11.80
CA ALA A 273 -14.95 14.16 -12.25
C ALA A 273 -14.38 15.32 -11.41
N SER A 274 -14.22 15.12 -10.10
CA SER A 274 -13.59 16.10 -9.20
C SER A 274 -12.12 16.34 -9.57
N TYR A 275 -11.32 15.28 -9.77
CA TYR A 275 -9.93 15.40 -10.24
C TYR A 275 -9.84 16.08 -11.60
N ALA A 276 -10.72 15.71 -12.54
CA ALA A 276 -10.80 16.37 -13.84
C ALA A 276 -11.08 17.87 -13.66
N ARG A 277 -12.08 18.24 -12.85
CA ARG A 277 -12.40 19.65 -12.56
C ARG A 277 -11.20 20.40 -11.98
N ARG A 278 -10.50 19.80 -11.00
CA ARG A 278 -9.35 20.38 -10.30
C ARG A 278 -8.12 20.54 -11.21
N ASP A 279 -7.76 19.48 -11.93
CA ASP A 279 -6.45 19.35 -12.59
C ASP A 279 -6.49 19.71 -14.08
N VAL A 280 -7.69 19.75 -14.68
CA VAL A 280 -7.86 20.01 -16.12
C VAL A 280 -8.74 21.25 -16.36
N TRP A 281 -9.99 21.28 -15.91
CA TRP A 281 -10.91 22.39 -16.23
C TRP A 281 -10.54 23.68 -15.49
N GLY A 282 -10.14 23.59 -14.23
CA GLY A 282 -9.70 24.74 -13.43
C GLY A 282 -8.50 25.47 -14.04
N PRO A 283 -7.40 24.77 -14.36
CA PRO A 283 -6.25 25.35 -15.06
C PRO A 283 -6.60 25.94 -16.42
N LEU A 284 -7.37 25.22 -17.25
CA LEU A 284 -7.80 25.72 -18.56
C LEU A 284 -8.56 27.05 -18.46
N ARG A 285 -9.51 27.16 -17.52
CA ARG A 285 -10.27 28.39 -17.27
C ARG A 285 -9.40 29.56 -16.80
N ARG A 286 -8.24 29.27 -16.21
CA ARG A 286 -7.28 30.28 -15.71
C ARG A 286 -6.12 30.52 -16.68
N GLY A 287 -6.20 30.02 -17.92
CA GLY A 287 -5.13 30.14 -18.91
C GLY A 287 -3.84 29.39 -18.55
N ARG A 288 -3.91 28.41 -17.63
CA ARG A 288 -2.78 27.59 -17.18
C ARG A 288 -2.78 26.23 -17.88
N ARG A 289 -1.60 25.61 -18.00
CA ARG A 289 -1.47 24.26 -18.57
C ARG A 289 -2.16 23.22 -17.68
N PRO A 290 -3.05 22.37 -18.22
CA PRO A 290 -3.72 21.31 -17.45
C PRO A 290 -2.83 20.10 -17.22
N ASN A 291 -2.98 19.43 -16.07
CA ASN A 291 -2.40 18.12 -15.82
C ASN A 291 -3.45 17.02 -16.03
N THR A 292 -3.39 16.35 -17.18
CA THR A 292 -4.41 15.35 -17.57
C THR A 292 -4.08 13.92 -17.13
N VAL A 293 -2.91 13.67 -16.54
CA VAL A 293 -2.38 12.32 -16.33
C VAL A 293 -3.29 11.49 -15.43
N LEU A 294 -3.62 12.01 -14.23
CA LEU A 294 -4.45 11.30 -13.26
C LEU A 294 -5.87 11.08 -13.78
N ALA A 295 -6.50 12.13 -14.32
CA ALA A 295 -7.86 12.06 -14.84
C ALA A 295 -7.99 11.04 -15.99
N LYS A 296 -7.04 11.04 -16.94
CA LYS A 296 -7.00 10.06 -18.04
C LYS A 296 -6.80 8.64 -17.53
N ARG A 297 -5.88 8.43 -16.57
CA ARG A 297 -5.64 7.11 -15.95
C ARG A 297 -6.90 6.56 -15.29
N ARG A 298 -7.57 7.36 -14.46
CA ARG A 298 -8.81 6.96 -13.77
C ARG A 298 -9.95 6.69 -14.76
N LEU A 299 -10.12 7.54 -15.77
CA LEU A 299 -11.12 7.32 -16.81
C LEU A 299 -10.87 6.02 -17.57
N ARG A 300 -9.61 5.71 -17.93
CA ARG A 300 -9.24 4.45 -18.57
C ARG A 300 -9.60 3.24 -17.70
N SER A 301 -9.33 3.29 -16.39
CA SER A 301 -9.74 2.23 -15.45
C SER A 301 -11.25 2.06 -15.40
N TYR A 302 -12.01 3.16 -15.36
CA TYR A 302 -13.47 3.12 -15.33
C TYR A 302 -14.08 2.57 -16.62
N LEU A 303 -13.57 2.99 -17.79
CA LEU A 303 -14.02 2.46 -19.08
C LEU A 303 -13.71 0.96 -19.21
N ALA A 304 -12.55 0.51 -18.72
CA ALA A 304 -12.21 -0.91 -18.69
C ALA A 304 -13.14 -1.70 -17.74
N PHE A 305 -13.54 -1.10 -16.62
CA PHE A 305 -14.59 -1.66 -15.75
C PHE A 305 -15.94 -1.78 -16.50
N LEU A 306 -16.40 -0.71 -17.14
CA LEU A 306 -17.67 -0.72 -17.90
C LEU A 306 -17.68 -1.75 -19.03
N ARG A 307 -16.54 -1.97 -19.69
CA ARG A 307 -16.39 -3.01 -20.73
C ARG A 307 -16.65 -4.42 -20.18
N LEU A 308 -16.26 -4.69 -18.94
CA LEU A 308 -16.40 -6.00 -18.30
C LEU A 308 -17.66 -6.11 -17.41
N LEU A 309 -18.34 -4.99 -17.15
CA LEU A 309 -19.54 -4.91 -16.31
C LEU A 309 -20.64 -5.91 -16.72
N PRO A 310 -21.02 -6.06 -18.02
CA PRO A 310 -22.05 -7.03 -18.40
C PRO A 310 -21.69 -8.46 -17.99
N ALA A 311 -20.43 -8.84 -18.18
CA ALA A 311 -19.94 -10.17 -17.81
C ALA A 311 -19.97 -10.37 -16.28
N MET A 312 -19.60 -9.35 -15.50
CA MET A 312 -19.70 -9.40 -14.04
C MET A 312 -21.15 -9.50 -13.55
N LEU A 313 -22.11 -8.88 -14.23
CA LEU A 313 -23.53 -8.99 -13.88
C LEU A 313 -24.10 -10.37 -14.18
N VAL A 314 -23.63 -11.03 -15.26
CA VAL A 314 -23.97 -12.43 -15.54
C VAL A 314 -23.43 -13.35 -14.45
N GLU A 315 -22.15 -13.20 -14.08
CA GLU A 315 -21.56 -13.97 -12.97
C GLU A 315 -22.29 -13.71 -11.65
N ARG A 316 -22.62 -12.45 -11.35
CA ARG A 316 -23.38 -12.07 -10.16
C ARG A 316 -24.68 -12.85 -10.06
N ARG A 317 -25.45 -12.93 -11.15
CA ARG A 317 -26.71 -13.69 -11.18
C ARG A 317 -26.49 -15.17 -10.87
N ARG A 318 -25.43 -15.76 -11.42
CA ARG A 318 -25.05 -17.16 -11.17
C ARG A 318 -24.65 -17.38 -9.70
N LEU A 319 -23.79 -16.54 -9.17
CA LEU A 319 -23.21 -16.68 -7.83
C LEU A 319 -24.23 -16.41 -6.72
N LEU A 320 -25.11 -15.43 -6.93
CA LEU A 320 -26.09 -15.00 -5.93
C LEU A 320 -27.46 -15.67 -6.10
N ALA A 321 -27.62 -16.64 -7.02
CA ALA A 321 -28.87 -17.39 -7.15
C ALA A 321 -29.17 -18.22 -5.90
N HIS A 322 -28.16 -18.92 -5.37
CA HIS A 322 -28.29 -19.82 -4.23
C HIS A 322 -27.06 -19.77 -3.31
N PRO A 323 -26.76 -18.61 -2.69
CA PRO A 323 -25.64 -18.52 -1.78
C PRO A 323 -25.94 -19.29 -0.49
N LYS A 324 -24.93 -19.98 0.06
CA LYS A 324 -25.00 -20.52 1.43
C LYS A 324 -24.87 -19.42 2.48
N VAL A 325 -24.18 -18.32 2.15
CA VAL A 325 -24.03 -17.13 2.99
C VAL A 325 -24.31 -15.88 2.15
N ALA A 326 -25.25 -15.04 2.59
CA ALA A 326 -25.65 -13.85 1.85
C ALA A 326 -24.53 -12.80 1.78
N SER A 327 -24.47 -12.03 0.69
CA SER A 327 -23.47 -10.97 0.51
C SER A 327 -23.53 -9.91 1.60
N GLU A 328 -24.73 -9.60 2.10
CA GLU A 328 -24.97 -8.65 3.19
C GLU A 328 -24.34 -9.14 4.49
N GLU A 329 -24.50 -10.43 4.81
CA GLU A 329 -23.90 -11.05 5.98
C GLU A 329 -22.38 -11.06 5.89
N ILE A 330 -21.83 -11.38 4.71
CA ILE A 330 -20.38 -11.34 4.47
C ILE A 330 -19.84 -9.94 4.72
N VAL A 331 -20.44 -8.90 4.12
CA VAL A 331 -20.00 -7.52 4.30
C VAL A 331 -20.14 -7.07 5.76
N ALA A 332 -21.26 -7.36 6.41
CA ALA A 332 -21.50 -6.96 7.80
C ALA A 332 -20.49 -7.59 8.77
N ARG A 333 -20.09 -8.84 8.52
CA ARG A 333 -19.14 -9.55 9.38
C ARG A 333 -17.68 -9.17 9.13
N TRP A 334 -17.31 -8.89 7.89
CA TRP A 334 -15.91 -8.84 7.48
C TRP A 334 -15.39 -7.45 7.08
N THR A 335 -16.27 -6.45 7.02
CA THR A 335 -15.82 -5.07 6.77
C THR A 335 -15.19 -4.49 8.04
N VAL A 336 -13.95 -4.07 7.92
CA VAL A 336 -13.23 -3.32 8.96
C VAL A 336 -13.52 -1.83 8.78
N THR A 337 -14.08 -1.21 9.82
CA THR A 337 -14.20 0.25 9.93
C THR A 337 -12.85 0.77 10.44
N ARG A 338 -12.23 1.69 9.70
CA ARG A 338 -10.97 2.36 10.07
C ARG A 338 -11.23 3.81 10.43
#